data_AF-A0A8A4TKX8-F1
#
_entry.id   AF-A0A8A4TKX8-F1
#
_cell.length_a   1.000
_cell.length_b   1.000
_cell.length_c   1.000
_cell.angle_alpha   90.00
_cell.angle_beta   90.00
_cell.angle_gamma   90.00
#
_symmetry.space_group_name_H-M   'P 1'
#
loop_
_entity.id
_entity.type
_entity.pdbx_description
1 polymer ?
#
loop_
_entity_poly.entity_id
_entity_poly.type
_entity_poly.pdbx_seq_one_letter_code
_entity_poly.pdbx_strand_id
1 'polypeptide(L)'
;MTDNSGGTNMTAVQALLDWVRDNGGSFPGQSIREQSAGGRGVFAEVNLIRHGTVLEIPRHLILCMDLARRSPLGRALAEKGITPRSSYTLLALLLLQEDAAPDSFWRPYLDSLPRAYPESPVYFDDPTLALLQGSYTLSLIAARREQIEAEYAMVHPVLPSRPEFRFEAFRWAMVTVISRGFAVLCDNGHNEAALVPLLDMFNHRTDNGIEGCYRAERAQFVLHALHDHEPGGELFISYGTYTTAQFFVNYGFVDTNSREGEARVVVELDQRDAWFQEKRKAFNGVTQVDLLLATSDVDSLLACLRFLRFSASGGHGEGRFVPQLALQPRDPAGELAVAKAFRLACEAALDTFPTSLAEDESFLRQGLNQAMMGLVRMRVSEKAVLHRAVEFARSIESFLADWEVGGSPSDRFASLMVGAEGARRRWLEAWWSDIGERLIAASDPKPSMA
;
A
#
# COMPACT_ATOMS: atom_id res chain seq x y z
N MET A 1 13.94 0.58 -35.34
CA MET A 1 12.65 -0.01 -34.91
C MET A 1 12.97 -1.00 -33.81
N THR A 2 13.08 -0.52 -32.59
CA THR A 2 13.26 -1.36 -31.40
C THR A 2 11.88 -1.82 -30.97
N ASP A 3 11.70 -3.14 -30.93
CA ASP A 3 10.52 -3.80 -30.40
C ASP A 3 10.31 -3.30 -28.96
N ASN A 4 9.22 -2.58 -28.76
CA ASN A 4 8.82 -1.97 -27.49
C ASN A 4 7.67 -2.77 -26.85
N SER A 5 7.48 -4.03 -27.28
CA SER A 5 6.65 -4.96 -26.55
C SER A 5 7.38 -5.28 -25.23
N GLY A 6 6.72 -5.01 -24.10
CA GLY A 6 7.25 -5.34 -22.76
C GLY A 6 7.32 -6.85 -22.48
N GLY A 7 7.63 -7.66 -23.50
CA GLY A 7 7.86 -9.09 -23.38
C GLY A 7 9.19 -9.36 -22.69
N THR A 8 9.22 -10.42 -21.90
CA THR A 8 10.40 -10.86 -21.16
C THR A 8 11.47 -11.27 -22.15
N ASN A 9 12.65 -10.66 -22.01
CA ASN A 9 13.85 -11.18 -22.68
C ASN A 9 14.27 -12.48 -21.96
N MET A 10 13.66 -13.60 -22.33
CA MET A 10 13.95 -14.92 -21.75
C MET A 10 15.43 -15.31 -21.89
N THR A 11 16.11 -14.78 -22.91
CA THR A 11 17.57 -14.92 -23.07
C THR A 11 18.32 -14.22 -21.93
N ALA A 12 17.90 -13.02 -21.52
CA ALA A 12 18.49 -12.30 -20.39
C ALA A 12 18.20 -13.01 -19.05
N VAL A 13 17.00 -13.58 -18.89
CA VAL A 13 16.65 -14.38 -17.71
C VAL A 13 17.54 -15.63 -17.61
N GLN A 14 17.75 -16.33 -18.72
CA GLN A 14 18.65 -17.48 -18.76
C GLN A 14 20.09 -17.08 -18.44
N ALA A 15 20.59 -15.98 -19.01
CA ALA A 15 21.92 -15.46 -18.70
C ALA A 15 22.08 -15.09 -17.21
N LEU A 16 21.03 -14.54 -16.59
CA LEU A 16 21.00 -14.28 -15.15
C LEU A 16 21.09 -15.59 -14.35
N LEU A 17 20.31 -16.62 -14.69
CA LEU A 17 20.33 -17.92 -13.99
C LEU A 17 21.72 -18.56 -14.07
N ASP A 18 22.34 -18.55 -15.25
CA ASP A 18 23.69 -19.07 -15.45
C ASP A 18 24.72 -18.27 -14.64
N TRP A 19 24.66 -16.94 -14.68
CA TRP A 19 25.54 -16.08 -13.89
C TRP A 19 25.40 -16.29 -12.38
N VAL A 20 24.18 -16.44 -11.85
CA VAL A 20 23.96 -16.72 -10.43
C VAL A 20 24.57 -18.07 -10.05
N ARG A 21 24.34 -19.11 -10.85
CA ARG A 21 24.90 -20.46 -10.62
C ARG A 21 26.42 -20.44 -10.64
N ASP A 22 27.01 -19.82 -11.65
CA ASP A 22 28.45 -19.80 -11.85
C ASP A 22 29.18 -19.00 -10.76
N ASN A 23 28.47 -18.13 -10.04
CA ASN A 23 28.97 -17.40 -8.87
C ASN A 23 28.50 -17.97 -7.52
N GLY A 24 28.05 -19.23 -7.50
CA GLY A 24 27.77 -19.96 -6.26
C GLY A 24 26.40 -19.69 -5.62
N GLY A 25 25.46 -19.11 -6.37
CA GLY A 25 24.05 -19.08 -6.01
C GLY A 25 23.29 -20.33 -6.46
N SER A 26 22.07 -20.48 -5.96
CA SER A 26 21.22 -21.65 -6.21
C SER A 26 19.77 -21.24 -6.41
N PHE A 27 19.11 -21.85 -7.39
CA PHE A 27 17.68 -21.71 -7.70
C PHE A 27 17.12 -23.09 -8.12
N PRO A 28 17.02 -24.03 -7.16
CA PRO A 28 16.87 -25.44 -7.47
C PRO A 28 15.41 -25.87 -7.66
N GLY A 29 15.05 -26.28 -8.87
CA GLY A 29 13.73 -26.87 -9.12
C GLY A 29 12.62 -25.83 -9.22
N GLN A 30 12.96 -24.61 -9.61
CA GLN A 30 12.01 -23.57 -10.02
C GLN A 30 12.25 -23.16 -11.46
N SER A 31 11.23 -22.61 -12.11
CA SER A 31 11.36 -21.91 -13.39
C SER A 31 10.73 -20.52 -13.33
N ILE A 32 11.22 -19.63 -14.19
CA ILE A 32 10.63 -18.31 -14.39
C ILE A 32 9.82 -18.40 -15.69
N ARG A 33 8.53 -18.06 -15.62
CA ARG A 33 7.61 -18.13 -16.76
C ARG A 33 6.89 -16.81 -16.94
N GLU A 34 6.55 -16.47 -18.17
CA GLU A 34 5.64 -15.37 -18.45
C GLU A 34 4.21 -15.76 -18.07
N GLN A 35 3.47 -14.80 -17.53
CA GLN A 35 2.06 -14.98 -17.20
C GLN A 35 1.17 -14.46 -18.35
N SER A 36 0.00 -15.08 -18.52
CA SER A 36 -0.98 -14.71 -19.56
C SER A 36 -1.48 -13.28 -19.42
N ALA A 37 -1.46 -12.73 -18.21
CA ALA A 37 -1.84 -11.35 -17.90
C ALA A 37 -0.70 -10.33 -18.12
N GLY A 38 0.48 -10.78 -18.56
CA GLY A 38 1.71 -9.98 -18.57
C GLY A 38 2.53 -10.17 -17.29
N GLY A 39 3.82 -9.86 -17.36
CA GLY A 39 4.76 -10.05 -16.24
C GLY A 39 5.34 -11.47 -16.16
N ARG A 40 6.04 -11.74 -15.07
CA ARG A 40 6.76 -13.00 -14.81
C ARG A 40 6.31 -13.58 -13.48
N GLY A 41 6.35 -14.90 -13.35
CA GLY A 41 6.17 -15.61 -12.08
C GLY A 41 7.22 -16.70 -11.91
N VAL A 42 7.46 -17.09 -10.66
CA VAL A 42 8.34 -18.21 -10.30
C VAL A 42 7.48 -19.41 -9.99
N PHE A 43 7.73 -20.54 -10.66
CA PHE A 43 6.93 -21.75 -10.52
C PHE A 43 7.77 -22.90 -9.99
N ALA A 44 7.20 -23.73 -9.11
CA ALA A 44 7.81 -24.98 -8.70
C ALA A 44 7.80 -25.98 -9.87
N GLU A 45 8.94 -26.63 -10.14
CA GLU A 45 9.04 -27.73 -11.12
C GLU A 45 9.07 -29.10 -10.43
N VAL A 46 9.35 -29.11 -9.13
CA VAL A 46 9.45 -30.30 -8.29
C VAL A 46 8.65 -30.07 -7.02
N ASN A 47 8.32 -31.15 -6.31
CA ASN A 47 7.75 -31.03 -4.97
C ASN A 47 8.75 -30.30 -4.06
N LEU A 48 8.35 -29.14 -3.54
CA LEU A 48 9.12 -28.42 -2.54
C LEU A 48 8.54 -28.75 -1.18
N ILE A 49 9.32 -29.42 -0.35
CA ILE A 49 8.93 -29.72 1.02
C ILE A 49 9.12 -28.49 1.91
N ARG A 50 8.35 -28.42 3.00
CA ARG A 50 8.54 -27.44 4.06
C ARG A 50 10.00 -27.37 4.50
N HIS A 51 10.51 -26.15 4.66
CA HIS A 51 11.91 -25.79 4.94
C HIS A 51 12.90 -26.13 3.82
N GLY A 52 12.43 -26.63 2.67
CA GLY A 52 13.23 -26.77 1.47
C GLY A 52 13.74 -25.42 0.98
N THR A 53 14.99 -25.40 0.50
CA THR A 53 15.63 -24.22 -0.08
C THR A 53 15.02 -23.90 -1.44
N VAL A 54 14.67 -22.64 -1.66
CA VAL A 54 14.08 -22.12 -2.91
C VAL A 54 15.04 -21.19 -3.65
N LEU A 55 15.84 -20.42 -2.92
CA LEU A 55 16.80 -19.49 -3.50
C LEU A 55 17.97 -19.31 -2.53
N GLU A 56 19.20 -19.33 -3.02
CA GLU A 56 20.40 -18.93 -2.29
C GLU A 56 21.19 -17.93 -3.12
N ILE A 57 21.40 -16.72 -2.60
CA ILE A 57 22.15 -15.66 -3.26
C ILE A 57 23.35 -15.25 -2.39
N PRO A 58 24.59 -15.54 -2.82
CA PRO A 58 25.80 -15.02 -2.20
C PRO A 58 25.82 -13.51 -2.05
N ARG A 59 26.33 -13.05 -0.91
CA ARG A 59 26.41 -11.63 -0.53
C ARG A 59 27.09 -10.74 -1.57
N HIS A 60 28.04 -11.27 -2.33
CA HIS A 60 28.77 -10.52 -3.35
C HIS A 60 27.95 -10.28 -4.64
N LEU A 61 26.85 -11.00 -4.85
CA LEU A 61 25.91 -10.76 -5.96
C LEU A 61 24.86 -9.70 -5.62
N ILE A 62 24.66 -9.40 -4.33
CA ILE A 62 23.62 -8.48 -3.85
C ILE A 62 24.11 -7.03 -3.97
N LEU A 63 23.35 -6.18 -4.68
CA LEU A 63 23.58 -4.74 -4.65
C LEU A 63 22.94 -4.17 -3.39
N CYS A 64 23.78 -3.78 -2.43
CA CYS A 64 23.39 -3.37 -1.09
C CYS A 64 23.87 -1.95 -0.77
N MET A 65 23.38 -1.39 0.33
CA MET A 65 23.76 -0.05 0.76
C MET A 65 25.25 0.12 1.06
N ASP A 66 25.92 -0.90 1.60
CA ASP A 66 27.38 -0.81 1.85
C ASP A 66 28.18 -0.69 0.56
N LEU A 67 27.77 -1.42 -0.49
CA LEU A 67 28.35 -1.28 -1.82
C LEU A 67 28.03 0.10 -2.39
N ALA A 68 26.79 0.57 -2.23
CA ALA A 68 26.34 1.85 -2.74
C ALA A 68 27.11 3.03 -2.10
N ARG A 69 27.37 2.99 -0.79
CA ARG A 69 28.20 3.97 -0.05
C ARG A 69 29.65 4.02 -0.56
N ARG A 70 30.21 2.87 -0.93
CA ARG A 70 31.61 2.75 -1.38
C ARG A 70 31.79 3.00 -2.88
N SER A 71 30.70 3.02 -3.65
CA SER A 71 30.70 3.30 -5.08
C SER A 71 31.26 4.71 -5.39
N PRO A 72 31.82 4.94 -6.58
CA PRO A 72 32.24 6.28 -7.03
C PRO A 72 31.20 7.38 -6.77
N LEU A 73 29.93 7.17 -7.14
CA LEU A 73 28.87 8.16 -6.89
C LEU A 73 28.54 8.32 -5.40
N GLY A 74 28.52 7.23 -4.63
CA GLY A 74 28.30 7.28 -3.19
C GLY A 74 29.38 8.06 -2.43
N ARG A 75 30.65 7.86 -2.82
CA ARG A 75 31.78 8.65 -2.26
C ARG A 75 31.69 10.11 -2.67
N ALA A 76 31.35 10.40 -3.92
CA ALA A 76 31.19 11.78 -4.39
C ALA A 76 30.09 12.55 -3.63
N LEU A 77 28.98 11.88 -3.27
CA LEU A 77 27.95 12.47 -2.40
C LEU A 77 28.51 12.80 -1.01
N ALA A 78 29.20 11.84 -0.39
CA ALA A 78 29.79 12.02 0.94
C ALA A 78 30.84 13.15 0.96
N GLU A 79 31.70 13.22 -0.05
CA GLU A 79 32.72 14.28 -0.20
C GLU A 79 32.10 15.67 -0.35
N LYS A 80 30.93 15.78 -0.99
CA LYS A 80 30.18 17.04 -1.10
C LYS A 80 29.25 17.32 0.08
N GLY A 81 29.19 16.43 1.07
CA GLY A 81 28.28 16.56 2.21
C GLY A 81 26.79 16.47 1.83
N ILE A 82 26.47 15.85 0.69
CA ILE A 82 25.08 15.69 0.24
C ILE A 82 24.51 14.43 0.87
N THR A 83 23.43 14.58 1.64
CA THR A 83 22.71 13.45 2.26
C THR A 83 21.35 13.31 1.58
N PRO A 84 21.11 12.23 0.82
CA PRO A 84 19.80 11.96 0.22
C PRO A 84 18.69 11.87 1.28
N ARG A 85 17.45 12.24 0.92
CA ARG A 85 16.32 12.17 1.87
C ARG A 85 15.76 10.75 1.95
N SER A 86 15.99 9.94 0.92
CA SER A 86 15.63 8.52 0.86
C SER A 86 16.87 7.64 0.80
N SER A 87 16.87 6.53 1.57
CA SER A 87 17.89 5.49 1.46
C SER A 87 17.89 4.83 0.07
N TYR A 88 16.74 4.79 -0.62
CA TYR A 88 16.63 4.27 -1.99
C TYR A 88 17.46 5.07 -2.99
N THR A 89 17.68 6.36 -2.76
CA THR A 89 18.46 7.20 -3.68
C THR A 89 19.88 6.69 -3.85
N LEU A 90 20.53 6.27 -2.76
CA LEU A 90 21.91 5.80 -2.85
C LEU A 90 22.01 4.47 -3.63
N LEU A 91 21.05 3.57 -3.41
CA LEU A 91 20.97 2.31 -4.15
C LEU A 91 20.61 2.54 -5.63
N ALA A 92 19.77 3.53 -5.92
CA ALA A 92 19.44 3.93 -7.30
C ALA A 92 20.66 4.51 -8.03
N LEU A 93 21.52 5.27 -7.34
CA LEU A 93 22.78 5.76 -7.92
C LEU A 93 23.75 4.62 -8.22
N LEU A 94 23.85 3.62 -7.33
CA LEU A 94 24.63 2.41 -7.61
C LEU A 94 24.09 1.70 -8.85
N LEU A 95 22.77 1.46 -8.91
CA LEU A 95 22.13 0.82 -10.05
C LEU A 95 22.40 1.57 -11.36
N LEU A 96 22.29 2.89 -11.35
CA LEU A 96 22.51 3.75 -12.51
C LEU A 96 23.97 3.72 -12.99
N GLN A 97 24.91 3.73 -12.05
CA GLN A 97 26.34 3.63 -12.33
C GLN A 97 26.68 2.29 -12.97
N GLU A 98 26.16 1.19 -12.42
CA GLU A 98 26.41 -0.15 -12.95
C GLU A 98 25.72 -0.37 -14.30
N ASP A 99 24.49 0.16 -14.50
CA ASP A 99 23.81 0.06 -15.80
C ASP A 99 24.54 0.82 -16.90
N ALA A 100 25.17 1.96 -16.57
CA ALA A 100 25.97 2.76 -17.50
C ALA A 100 27.35 2.13 -17.83
N ALA A 101 27.78 1.10 -17.10
CA ALA A 101 29.03 0.38 -17.32
C ALA A 101 28.82 -0.87 -18.18
N PRO A 102 29.34 -0.93 -19.43
CA PRO A 102 29.13 -2.07 -20.32
C PRO A 102 29.75 -3.38 -19.81
N ASP A 103 30.82 -3.27 -19.01
CA ASP A 103 31.58 -4.37 -18.42
C ASP A 103 31.22 -4.60 -16.94
N SER A 104 30.07 -4.10 -16.48
CA SER A 104 29.60 -4.32 -15.10
C SER A 104 29.55 -5.81 -14.78
N PHE A 105 30.05 -6.17 -13.60
CA PHE A 105 29.93 -7.53 -13.05
C PHE A 105 28.46 -7.98 -12.95
N TRP A 106 27.54 -7.05 -12.71
CA TRP A 106 26.10 -7.32 -12.58
C TRP A 106 25.35 -7.25 -13.92
N ARG A 107 26.03 -7.13 -15.07
CA ARG A 107 25.40 -7.00 -16.39
C ARG A 107 24.26 -8.02 -16.65
N PRO A 108 24.41 -9.33 -16.34
CA PRO A 108 23.31 -10.29 -16.52
C PRO A 108 22.07 -9.97 -15.68
N TYR A 109 22.23 -9.48 -14.45
CA TYR A 109 21.11 -9.03 -13.62
C TYR A 109 20.49 -7.75 -14.19
N LEU A 110 21.32 -6.76 -14.53
CA LEU A 110 20.86 -5.48 -15.05
C LEU A 110 20.08 -5.62 -16.37
N ASP A 111 20.49 -6.56 -17.24
CA ASP A 111 19.79 -6.84 -18.49
C ASP A 111 18.49 -7.63 -18.31
N SER A 112 18.32 -8.29 -17.17
CA SER A 112 17.07 -8.98 -16.81
C SER A 112 16.00 -8.03 -16.24
N LEU A 113 16.39 -6.81 -15.85
CA LEU A 113 15.47 -5.82 -15.27
C LEU A 113 14.54 -5.23 -16.35
N PRO A 114 13.28 -4.90 -16.00
CA PRO A 114 12.40 -4.19 -16.92
C PRO A 114 12.99 -2.82 -17.30
N ARG A 115 12.89 -2.47 -18.58
CA ARG A 115 13.30 -1.13 -19.08
C ARG A 115 12.19 -0.09 -19.01
N ALA A 116 10.95 -0.52 -18.82
CA ALA A 116 9.79 0.32 -18.62
C ALA A 116 8.87 -0.27 -17.53
N TYR A 117 8.08 0.61 -16.89
CA TYR A 117 7.08 0.26 -15.88
C TYR A 117 5.74 0.90 -16.28
N PRO A 118 5.08 0.43 -17.35
CA PRO A 118 3.86 1.04 -17.85
C PRO A 118 2.67 0.94 -16.89
N GLU A 119 2.75 0.10 -15.85
CA GLU A 119 1.76 -0.03 -14.78
C GLU A 119 2.06 0.88 -13.57
N SER A 120 3.26 1.46 -13.49
CA SER A 120 3.61 2.30 -12.35
C SER A 120 3.00 3.70 -12.52
N PRO A 121 2.13 4.15 -11.59
CA PRO A 121 1.38 5.39 -11.74
C PRO A 121 2.28 6.64 -11.71
N VAL A 122 3.51 6.50 -11.24
CA VAL A 122 4.49 7.58 -11.34
C VAL A 122 4.74 7.96 -12.79
N TYR A 123 4.57 7.07 -13.78
CA TYR A 123 4.79 7.31 -15.22
C TYR A 123 3.56 7.78 -16.01
N PHE A 124 2.36 7.76 -15.42
CA PHE A 124 1.14 8.09 -16.15
C PHE A 124 1.08 9.55 -16.59
N ASP A 125 0.42 9.84 -17.70
CA ASP A 125 0.14 11.23 -18.08
C ASP A 125 -1.04 11.80 -17.27
N ASP A 126 -1.21 13.13 -17.33
CA ASP A 126 -2.27 13.81 -16.59
C ASP A 126 -3.69 13.32 -16.97
N PRO A 127 -4.01 13.06 -18.25
CA PRO A 127 -5.31 12.45 -18.61
C PRO A 127 -5.53 11.07 -17.98
N THR A 128 -4.51 10.22 -17.92
CA THR A 128 -4.61 8.90 -17.27
C THR A 128 -4.77 9.05 -15.76
N LEU A 129 -4.03 9.97 -15.13
CA LEU A 129 -4.20 10.27 -13.71
C LEU A 129 -5.57 10.86 -13.38
N ALA A 130 -6.16 11.68 -14.26
CA ALA A 130 -7.49 12.23 -14.06
C ALA A 130 -8.57 11.15 -13.87
N LEU A 131 -8.31 9.91 -14.31
CA LEU A 131 -9.20 8.78 -14.04
C LEU A 131 -9.29 8.43 -12.55
N LEU A 132 -8.31 8.80 -11.73
CA LEU A 132 -8.34 8.67 -10.27
C LEU A 132 -8.98 9.88 -9.58
N GLN A 133 -9.71 10.74 -10.28
CA GLN A 133 -10.43 11.84 -9.63
C GLN A 133 -11.27 11.32 -8.45
N GLY A 134 -11.15 12.01 -7.31
CA GLY A 134 -11.77 11.63 -6.04
C GLY A 134 -10.92 10.70 -5.16
N SER A 135 -9.98 9.97 -5.76
CA SER A 135 -9.07 9.10 -5.02
C SER A 135 -7.97 9.89 -4.34
N TYR A 136 -7.72 9.59 -3.06
CA TYR A 136 -6.60 10.21 -2.34
C TYR A 136 -5.25 9.67 -2.81
N THR A 137 -5.22 8.53 -3.48
CA THR A 137 -4.01 7.96 -4.08
C THR A 137 -3.35 8.92 -5.07
N LEU A 138 -4.10 9.85 -5.68
CA LEU A 138 -3.54 10.94 -6.49
C LEU A 138 -2.50 11.78 -5.74
N SER A 139 -2.74 12.12 -4.47
CA SER A 139 -1.78 12.93 -3.70
C SER A 139 -0.51 12.14 -3.39
N LEU A 140 -0.63 10.82 -3.18
CA LEU A 140 0.51 9.92 -2.97
C LEU A 140 1.36 9.79 -4.25
N ILE A 141 0.72 9.67 -5.41
CA ILE A 141 1.41 9.65 -6.71
C ILE A 141 2.16 10.97 -6.94
N ALA A 142 1.50 12.11 -6.71
CA ALA A 142 2.10 13.43 -6.85
C ALA A 142 3.30 13.60 -5.91
N ALA A 143 3.14 13.26 -4.62
CA ALA A 143 4.21 13.31 -3.63
C ALA A 143 5.40 12.42 -4.02
N ARG A 144 5.16 11.23 -4.61
CA ARG A 144 6.24 10.37 -5.10
C ARG A 144 6.97 10.97 -6.30
N ARG A 145 6.26 11.61 -7.24
CA ARG A 145 6.90 12.31 -8.37
C ARG A 145 7.79 13.45 -7.89
N GLU A 146 7.26 14.31 -7.03
CA GLU A 146 8.00 15.42 -6.43
C GLU A 146 9.22 14.91 -5.64
N GLN A 147 9.05 13.82 -4.88
CA GLN A 147 10.16 13.19 -4.16
C GLN A 147 11.27 12.79 -5.13
N ILE A 148 10.97 12.07 -6.22
CA ILE A 148 11.96 11.62 -7.20
C ILE A 148 12.65 12.81 -7.89
N GLU A 149 11.89 13.83 -8.28
CA GLU A 149 12.43 15.05 -8.90
C GLU A 149 13.39 15.79 -7.97
N ALA A 150 12.99 16.02 -6.73
CA ALA A 150 13.83 16.73 -5.78
C ALA A 150 15.03 15.88 -5.29
N GLU A 151 14.95 14.54 -5.30
CA GLU A 151 16.11 13.66 -5.11
C GLU A 151 17.10 13.80 -6.28
N TYR A 152 16.60 13.79 -7.53
CA TYR A 152 17.44 13.99 -8.70
C TYR A 152 18.15 15.35 -8.66
N ALA A 153 17.41 16.43 -8.38
CA ALA A 153 17.99 17.77 -8.25
C ALA A 153 19.08 17.84 -7.18
N MET A 154 18.88 17.14 -6.05
CA MET A 154 19.83 17.06 -4.96
C MET A 154 21.13 16.34 -5.34
N VAL A 155 21.03 15.22 -6.06
CA VAL A 155 22.21 14.40 -6.43
C VAL A 155 22.84 14.83 -7.76
N HIS A 156 22.16 15.63 -8.57
CA HIS A 156 22.66 16.13 -9.86
C HIS A 156 24.10 16.67 -9.82
N PRO A 157 24.57 17.40 -8.78
CA PRO A 157 25.93 17.92 -8.71
C PRO A 157 27.06 16.87 -8.67
N VAL A 158 26.74 15.59 -8.43
CA VAL A 158 27.72 14.48 -8.48
C VAL A 158 27.58 13.61 -9.73
N LEU A 159 26.55 13.82 -10.54
CA LEU A 159 26.28 12.99 -11.70
C LEU A 159 27.17 13.37 -12.90
N PRO A 160 27.71 12.40 -13.65
CA PRO A 160 28.38 12.68 -14.92
C PRO A 160 27.44 13.32 -15.93
N SER A 161 27.95 14.25 -16.75
CA SER A 161 27.19 14.90 -17.82
C SER A 161 27.01 13.98 -19.05
N ARG A 162 26.31 12.86 -18.89
CA ARG A 162 26.01 11.89 -19.95
C ARG A 162 24.53 11.48 -19.96
N PRO A 163 23.98 10.98 -21.10
CA PRO A 163 22.58 10.59 -21.20
C PRO A 163 22.11 9.56 -20.15
N GLU A 164 22.98 8.65 -19.76
CA GLU A 164 22.71 7.58 -18.80
C GLU A 164 22.47 8.11 -17.38
N PHE A 165 22.81 9.37 -17.10
CA PHE A 165 22.62 10.00 -15.79
C PHE A 165 21.57 11.13 -15.83
N ARG A 166 20.74 11.19 -16.87
CA ARG A 166 19.62 12.13 -16.95
C ARG A 166 18.47 11.71 -16.04
N PHE A 167 17.55 12.63 -15.81
CA PHE A 167 16.38 12.43 -14.96
C PHE A 167 15.61 11.14 -15.28
N GLU A 168 15.41 10.81 -16.56
CA GLU A 168 14.63 9.62 -16.92
C GLU A 168 15.31 8.30 -16.53
N ALA A 169 16.64 8.24 -16.65
CA ALA A 169 17.41 7.08 -16.23
C ALA A 169 17.46 6.99 -14.69
N PHE A 170 17.59 8.14 -14.01
CA PHE A 170 17.50 8.20 -12.55
C PHE A 170 16.12 7.78 -12.03
N ARG A 171 15.03 8.24 -12.67
CA ARG A 171 13.66 7.86 -12.34
C ARG A 171 13.44 6.37 -12.54
N TRP A 172 13.93 5.79 -13.64
CA TRP A 172 13.92 4.34 -13.86
C TRP A 172 14.65 3.61 -12.74
N ALA A 173 15.83 4.07 -12.34
CA ALA A 173 16.59 3.46 -11.24
C ALA A 173 15.83 3.54 -9.91
N MET A 174 15.22 4.69 -9.59
CA MET A 174 14.39 4.87 -8.40
C MET A 174 13.19 3.93 -8.39
N VAL A 175 12.43 3.86 -9.48
CA VAL A 175 11.26 2.97 -9.58
C VAL A 175 11.67 1.50 -9.49
N THR A 176 12.79 1.13 -10.11
CA THR A 176 13.36 -0.21 -9.99
C THR A 176 13.70 -0.55 -8.55
N VAL A 177 14.41 0.34 -7.84
CA VAL A 177 14.78 0.12 -6.44
C VAL A 177 13.56 0.06 -5.52
N ILE A 178 12.57 0.92 -5.73
CA ILE A 178 11.35 0.94 -4.93
C ILE A 178 10.52 -0.34 -5.13
N SER A 179 10.40 -0.82 -6.37
CA SER A 179 9.54 -1.98 -6.70
C SER A 179 10.23 -3.33 -6.52
N ARG A 180 11.57 -3.37 -6.47
CA ARG A 180 12.37 -4.62 -6.43
C ARG A 180 13.35 -4.69 -5.26
N GLY A 181 13.41 -3.65 -4.44
CA GLY A 181 14.25 -3.59 -3.26
C GLY A 181 13.65 -4.40 -2.11
N PHE A 182 14.51 -5.14 -1.40
CA PHE A 182 14.17 -5.88 -0.20
C PHE A 182 15.03 -5.44 0.98
N ALA A 183 14.49 -5.54 2.18
CA ALA A 183 15.26 -5.34 3.39
C ALA A 183 16.15 -6.56 3.66
N VAL A 184 17.46 -6.39 3.62
CA VAL A 184 18.46 -7.44 3.85
C VAL A 184 19.40 -7.01 4.98
N LEU A 185 19.70 -7.94 5.88
CA LEU A 185 20.65 -7.72 6.97
C LEU A 185 22.04 -7.44 6.39
N CYS A 186 22.54 -6.25 6.62
CA CYS A 186 23.86 -5.81 6.18
C CYS A 186 24.93 -6.06 7.25
N ASP A 187 26.20 -5.87 6.89
CA ASP A 187 27.36 -6.20 7.74
C ASP A 187 27.39 -5.36 9.03
N ASN A 188 26.67 -4.23 9.04
CA ASN A 188 26.47 -3.37 10.21
C ASN A 188 25.40 -3.89 11.20
N GLY A 189 24.77 -5.03 10.93
CA GLY A 189 23.76 -5.62 11.80
C GLY A 189 22.36 -5.00 11.66
N HIS A 190 22.14 -4.13 10.67
CA HIS A 190 20.85 -3.53 10.38
C HIS A 190 20.28 -4.04 9.06
N ASN A 191 18.95 -4.15 8.99
CA ASN A 191 18.26 -4.41 7.73
C ASN A 191 18.26 -3.13 6.89
N GLU A 192 18.82 -3.20 5.69
CA GLU A 192 18.85 -2.09 4.74
C GLU A 192 18.32 -2.53 3.37
N ALA A 193 17.90 -1.57 2.55
CA ALA A 193 17.43 -1.84 1.21
C ALA A 193 18.54 -2.46 0.34
N ALA A 194 18.20 -3.49 -0.43
CA ALA A 194 19.10 -4.13 -1.36
C ALA A 194 18.34 -4.68 -2.57
N LEU A 195 19.02 -4.76 -3.71
CA LEU A 195 18.57 -5.51 -4.88
C LEU A 195 19.22 -6.88 -4.82
N VAL A 196 18.39 -7.92 -4.73
CA VAL A 196 18.81 -9.31 -4.65
C VAL A 196 18.42 -9.98 -5.98
N PRO A 197 19.39 -10.32 -6.84
CA PRO A 197 19.09 -10.98 -8.10
C PRO A 197 18.24 -12.25 -7.91
N LEU A 198 17.30 -12.51 -8.82
CA LEU A 198 16.28 -13.56 -8.79
C LEU A 198 15.19 -13.43 -7.72
N LEU A 199 15.43 -12.75 -6.59
CA LEU A 199 14.39 -12.51 -5.58
C LEU A 199 13.26 -11.64 -6.13
N ASP A 200 13.61 -10.68 -6.98
CA ASP A 200 12.71 -9.74 -7.64
C ASP A 200 11.88 -10.36 -8.79
N MET A 201 12.02 -11.67 -9.00
CA MET A 201 11.22 -12.46 -9.94
C MET A 201 9.96 -13.06 -9.28
N PHE A 202 9.94 -13.15 -7.95
CA PHE A 202 8.80 -13.70 -7.20
C PHE A 202 7.71 -12.63 -7.07
N ASN A 203 6.46 -13.03 -7.28
CA ASN A 203 5.30 -12.16 -7.10
C ASN A 203 4.85 -12.07 -5.65
N HIS A 204 4.06 -11.04 -5.36
CA HIS A 204 3.48 -10.81 -4.05
C HIS A 204 2.28 -11.73 -3.77
N ARG A 205 2.18 -12.23 -2.54
CA ARG A 205 0.92 -12.69 -1.94
C ARG A 205 0.97 -12.51 -0.43
N THR A 206 -0.14 -12.15 0.20
CA THR A 206 -0.18 -11.96 1.68
C THR A 206 -0.05 -13.29 2.42
N ASP A 207 -0.67 -14.36 1.93
CA ASP A 207 -0.51 -15.75 2.40
C ASP A 207 0.67 -16.42 1.68
N ASN A 208 1.82 -15.75 1.69
CA ASN A 208 3.03 -16.25 1.05
C ASN A 208 3.48 -17.57 1.67
N GLY A 209 3.90 -18.50 0.82
CA GLY A 209 4.44 -19.78 1.24
C GLY A 209 5.94 -19.85 1.34
N ILE A 210 6.63 -18.72 1.15
CA ILE A 210 8.09 -18.62 1.10
C ILE A 210 8.54 -17.47 2.00
N GLU A 211 9.55 -17.71 2.83
CA GLU A 211 10.15 -16.70 3.71
C GLU A 211 11.64 -16.53 3.40
N GLY A 212 12.09 -15.28 3.46
CA GLY A 212 13.47 -14.90 3.22
C GLY A 212 14.20 -14.47 4.48
N CYS A 213 15.49 -14.78 4.54
CA CYS A 213 16.35 -14.37 5.63
C CYS A 213 17.81 -14.35 5.17
N TYR A 214 18.59 -13.45 5.77
CA TYR A 214 20.03 -13.46 5.57
C TYR A 214 20.69 -14.41 6.57
N ARG A 215 21.59 -15.26 6.07
CA ARG A 215 22.38 -16.22 6.86
C ARG A 215 23.81 -15.70 6.97
N ALA A 216 24.12 -15.01 8.07
CA ALA A 216 25.42 -14.38 8.28
C ALA A 216 26.58 -15.39 8.25
N GLU A 217 26.36 -16.61 8.75
CA GLU A 217 27.37 -17.67 8.80
C GLU A 217 27.78 -18.16 7.41
N ARG A 218 26.87 -18.04 6.43
CA ARG A 218 27.09 -18.44 5.04
C ARG A 218 27.33 -17.26 4.11
N ALA A 219 27.17 -16.02 4.60
CA ALA A 219 27.16 -14.80 3.81
C ALA A 219 26.25 -14.90 2.58
N GLN A 220 25.01 -15.36 2.79
CA GLN A 220 24.02 -15.60 1.73
C GLN A 220 22.64 -15.13 2.17
N PHE A 221 21.88 -14.59 1.21
CA PHE A 221 20.44 -14.46 1.35
C PHE A 221 19.78 -15.77 0.94
N VAL A 222 18.84 -16.27 1.74
CA VAL A 222 18.19 -17.56 1.50
C VAL A 222 16.68 -17.43 1.60
N LEU A 223 15.97 -18.00 0.61
CA LEU A 223 14.53 -18.27 0.68
C LEU A 223 14.28 -19.74 1.00
N HIS A 224 13.32 -19.98 1.90
CA HIS A 224 12.85 -21.32 2.22
C HIS A 224 11.33 -21.41 2.16
N ALA A 225 10.81 -22.59 1.82
CA ALA A 225 9.39 -22.87 1.85
C ALA A 225 8.86 -22.99 3.29
N LEU A 226 7.73 -22.34 3.57
CA LEU A 226 7.01 -22.41 4.86
C LEU A 226 6.05 -23.60 4.94
N HIS A 227 5.63 -24.12 3.78
CA HIS A 227 4.77 -25.29 3.61
C HIS A 227 5.17 -26.06 2.35
N ASP A 228 4.54 -27.21 2.12
CA ASP A 228 4.79 -28.01 0.92
C ASP A 228 4.15 -27.34 -0.32
N HIS A 229 4.85 -27.36 -1.46
CA HIS A 229 4.35 -26.85 -2.74
C HIS A 229 4.40 -27.94 -3.80
N GLU A 230 3.31 -28.07 -4.56
CA GLU A 230 3.21 -29.00 -5.69
C GLU A 230 3.84 -28.43 -6.96
N PRO A 231 4.40 -29.29 -7.84
CA PRO A 231 4.85 -28.89 -9.17
C PRO A 231 3.77 -28.16 -9.96
N GLY A 232 4.17 -27.13 -10.69
CA GLY A 232 3.30 -26.27 -11.48
C GLY A 232 2.68 -25.11 -10.72
N GLY A 233 2.70 -25.13 -9.37
CA GLY A 233 2.26 -24.00 -8.54
C GLY A 233 3.22 -22.81 -8.60
N GLU A 234 2.67 -21.60 -8.62
CA GLU A 234 3.45 -20.37 -8.48
C GLU A 234 3.88 -20.15 -7.03
N LEU A 235 5.13 -19.75 -6.85
CA LEU A 235 5.74 -19.44 -5.57
C LEU A 235 5.69 -17.93 -5.34
N PHE A 236 5.11 -17.56 -4.20
CA PHE A 236 4.92 -16.16 -3.81
C PHE A 236 5.71 -15.81 -2.56
N ILE A 237 6.18 -14.58 -2.50
CA ILE A 237 6.79 -13.98 -1.31
C ILE A 237 5.91 -12.83 -0.81
N SER A 238 6.06 -12.43 0.44
CA SER A 238 5.50 -11.16 0.90
C SER A 238 6.45 -10.03 0.54
N TYR A 239 5.94 -8.96 -0.04
CA TYR A 239 6.72 -7.73 -0.29
C TYR A 239 6.79 -6.86 0.97
N GLY A 240 6.00 -7.19 1.99
CA GLY A 240 5.85 -6.42 3.21
C GLY A 240 4.38 -6.11 3.50
N THR A 241 4.14 -5.45 4.62
CA THR A 241 2.82 -4.93 4.99
C THR A 241 2.69 -3.52 4.47
N TYR A 242 1.97 -3.38 3.35
CA TYR A 242 1.67 -2.10 2.72
C TYR A 242 0.18 -1.94 2.54
N THR A 243 -0.26 -0.69 2.56
CA THR A 243 -1.64 -0.34 2.25
C THR A 243 -1.91 -0.52 0.75
N THR A 244 -3.19 -0.56 0.35
CA THR A 244 -3.53 -0.78 -1.08
C THR A 244 -2.94 0.31 -1.97
N ALA A 245 -3.03 1.57 -1.55
CA ALA A 245 -2.46 2.68 -2.30
C ALA A 245 -0.92 2.63 -2.32
N GLN A 246 -0.27 2.15 -1.26
CA GLN A 246 1.18 1.97 -1.24
C GLN A 246 1.63 0.90 -2.24
N PHE A 247 0.94 -0.24 -2.33
CA PHE A 247 1.22 -1.23 -3.37
C PHE A 247 1.09 -0.63 -4.76
N PHE A 248 0.02 0.12 -5.00
CA PHE A 248 -0.20 0.72 -6.31
C PHE A 248 0.85 1.77 -6.66
N VAL A 249 1.18 2.68 -5.74
CA VAL A 249 2.18 3.75 -5.95
C VAL A 249 3.60 3.21 -6.10
N ASN A 250 3.97 2.20 -5.30
CA ASN A 250 5.34 1.69 -5.25
C ASN A 250 5.61 0.58 -6.27
N TYR A 251 4.63 -0.30 -6.53
CA TYR A 251 4.80 -1.51 -7.32
C TYR A 251 3.94 -1.56 -8.58
N GLY A 252 2.98 -0.64 -8.75
CA GLY A 252 2.14 -0.58 -9.94
C GLY A 252 1.00 -1.61 -9.97
N PHE A 253 0.66 -2.23 -8.83
CA PHE A 253 -0.46 -3.17 -8.75
C PHE A 253 -1.32 -2.95 -7.50
N VAL A 254 -2.56 -3.43 -7.56
CA VAL A 254 -3.47 -3.54 -6.41
C VAL A 254 -3.58 -5.03 -6.07
N ASP A 255 -3.26 -5.41 -4.83
CA ASP A 255 -3.37 -6.79 -4.38
C ASP A 255 -4.85 -7.18 -4.23
N THR A 256 -5.32 -8.06 -5.11
CA THR A 256 -6.70 -8.55 -5.08
C THR A 256 -6.93 -9.67 -4.07
N ASN A 257 -5.86 -10.23 -3.48
CA ASN A 257 -5.97 -11.26 -2.45
C ASN A 257 -6.16 -10.65 -1.06
N SER A 258 -5.74 -9.39 -0.89
CA SER A 258 -5.98 -8.64 0.32
C SER A 258 -7.46 -8.27 0.44
N ARG A 259 -8.03 -8.51 1.62
CA ARG A 259 -9.34 -7.95 2.00
C ARG A 259 -9.21 -6.54 2.57
N GLU A 260 -7.98 -6.04 2.67
CA GLU A 260 -7.71 -4.72 3.20
C GLU A 260 -7.93 -3.66 2.13
N GLY A 261 -8.51 -2.54 2.54
CA GLY A 261 -8.62 -1.35 1.73
C GLY A 261 -8.68 -0.14 2.62
N GLU A 262 -8.35 1.01 2.05
CA GLU A 262 -8.43 2.28 2.75
C GLU A 262 -9.09 3.35 1.88
N ALA A 263 -9.73 4.32 2.51
CA ALA A 263 -10.32 5.47 1.85
C ALA A 263 -10.21 6.72 2.71
N ARG A 264 -10.04 7.86 2.06
CA ARG A 264 -9.93 9.15 2.73
C ARG A 264 -11.31 9.76 2.95
N VAL A 265 -11.57 10.22 4.17
CA VAL A 265 -12.76 10.99 4.53
C VAL A 265 -12.34 12.28 5.19
N VAL A 266 -12.88 13.37 4.68
CA VAL A 266 -12.66 14.71 5.21
C VAL A 266 -13.87 15.12 6.02
N VAL A 267 -13.64 15.56 7.25
CA VAL A 267 -14.68 16.09 8.13
C VAL A 267 -14.31 17.51 8.55
N GLU A 268 -15.28 18.42 8.45
CA GLU A 268 -15.10 19.84 8.77
C GLU A 268 -16.03 20.29 9.90
N LEU A 269 -15.59 21.30 10.66
CA LEU A 269 -16.44 22.02 11.60
C LEU A 269 -17.41 22.91 10.80
N ASP A 270 -18.71 22.84 11.10
CA ASP A 270 -19.70 23.73 10.50
C ASP A 270 -19.43 25.17 10.95
N GLN A 271 -19.10 26.05 10.00
CA GLN A 271 -18.83 27.46 10.27
C GLN A 271 -20.05 28.22 10.79
N ARG A 272 -21.26 27.68 10.59
CA ARG A 272 -22.52 28.24 11.07
C ARG A 272 -22.84 27.83 12.52
N ASP A 273 -22.04 26.95 13.10
CA ASP A 273 -22.20 26.55 14.49
C ASP A 273 -21.98 27.76 15.42
N ALA A 274 -22.92 27.99 16.33
CA ALA A 274 -22.85 29.08 17.30
C ALA A 274 -21.59 29.01 18.19
N TRP A 275 -20.99 27.82 18.32
CA TRP A 275 -19.79 27.53 19.10
C TRP A 275 -18.55 27.31 18.22
N PHE A 276 -18.59 27.70 16.93
CA PHE A 276 -17.50 27.45 16.00
C PHE A 276 -16.15 28.00 16.50
N GLN A 277 -16.13 29.21 17.07
CA GLN A 277 -14.88 29.81 17.55
C GLN A 277 -14.30 29.08 18.76
N GLU A 278 -15.15 28.63 19.67
CA GLU A 278 -14.78 27.84 20.84
C GLU A 278 -14.26 26.46 20.41
N LYS A 279 -14.97 25.81 19.48
CA LYS A 279 -14.58 24.51 18.91
C LYS A 279 -13.24 24.59 18.20
N ARG A 280 -13.06 25.60 17.33
CA ARG A 280 -11.81 25.89 16.65
C ARG A 280 -10.66 26.11 17.64
N LYS A 281 -10.88 26.91 18.69
CA LYS A 281 -9.86 27.15 19.74
C LYS A 281 -9.48 25.86 20.47
N ALA A 282 -10.46 25.03 20.83
CA ALA A 282 -10.23 23.76 21.50
C ALA A 282 -9.52 22.72 20.58
N PHE A 283 -9.57 22.90 19.27
CA PHE A 283 -8.79 22.14 18.28
C PHE A 283 -7.52 22.87 17.81
N ASN A 284 -6.97 23.80 18.60
CA ASN A 284 -5.75 24.53 18.26
C ASN A 284 -5.79 25.22 16.88
N GLY A 285 -6.97 25.68 16.47
CA GLY A 285 -7.19 26.33 15.19
C GLY A 285 -7.57 25.39 14.05
N VAL A 286 -7.50 24.06 14.24
CA VAL A 286 -7.89 23.05 13.24
C VAL A 286 -9.41 23.07 13.05
N THR A 287 -9.83 23.23 11.79
CA THR A 287 -11.25 23.27 11.39
C THR A 287 -11.66 22.09 10.53
N GLN A 288 -10.70 21.30 10.10
CA GLN A 288 -10.87 20.16 9.20
C GLN A 288 -9.94 19.05 9.66
N VAL A 289 -10.45 17.84 9.70
CA VAL A 289 -9.65 16.65 9.95
C VAL A 289 -9.76 15.74 8.74
N ASP A 290 -8.60 15.27 8.34
CA ASP A 290 -8.41 14.34 7.25
C ASP A 290 -8.15 12.95 7.83
N LEU A 291 -8.99 12.00 7.48
CA LEU A 291 -9.02 10.68 8.11
C LEU A 291 -8.85 9.62 7.04
N LEU A 292 -7.94 8.68 7.29
CA LEU A 292 -7.82 7.49 6.49
C LEU A 292 -8.58 6.36 7.17
N LEU A 293 -9.73 5.98 6.60
CA LEU A 293 -10.50 4.84 7.06
C LEU A 293 -9.90 3.59 6.43
N ALA A 294 -9.40 2.66 7.24
CA ALA A 294 -8.98 1.34 6.76
C ALA A 294 -9.94 0.25 7.27
N THR A 295 -10.18 -0.78 6.47
CA THR A 295 -11.11 -1.87 6.77
C THR A 295 -10.80 -2.63 8.07
N SER A 296 -9.52 -2.70 8.44
CA SER A 296 -9.00 -3.38 9.62
C SER A 296 -8.69 -2.42 10.78
N ASP A 297 -8.84 -1.10 10.59
CA ASP A 297 -8.42 -0.09 11.57
C ASP A 297 -9.61 0.56 12.32
N VAL A 298 -9.97 -0.07 13.43
CA VAL A 298 -11.00 0.43 14.35
C VAL A 298 -10.57 1.74 15.03
N ASP A 299 -9.26 1.98 15.22
CA ASP A 299 -8.77 3.16 15.92
C ASP A 299 -8.95 4.42 15.08
N SER A 300 -8.76 4.35 13.76
CA SER A 300 -9.05 5.43 12.82
C SER A 300 -10.55 5.77 12.76
N LEU A 301 -11.42 4.76 12.76
CA LEU A 301 -12.87 4.98 12.88
C LEU A 301 -13.23 5.64 14.22
N LEU A 302 -12.66 5.17 15.33
CA LEU A 302 -12.87 5.78 16.64
C LEU A 302 -12.37 7.22 16.69
N ALA A 303 -11.24 7.53 16.04
CA ALA A 303 -10.74 8.89 15.89
C ALA A 303 -11.74 9.76 15.11
N CYS A 304 -12.29 9.25 14.01
CA CYS A 304 -13.36 9.91 13.26
C CYS A 304 -14.56 10.24 14.14
N LEU A 305 -15.10 9.24 14.83
CA LEU A 305 -16.28 9.41 15.68
C LEU A 305 -16.01 10.36 16.85
N ARG A 306 -14.81 10.38 17.44
CA ARG A 306 -14.42 11.35 18.47
C ARG A 306 -14.42 12.78 17.92
N PHE A 307 -13.86 12.99 16.74
CA PHE A 307 -13.87 14.31 16.09
C PHE A 307 -15.30 14.76 15.78
N LEU A 308 -16.12 13.87 15.23
CA LEU A 308 -17.52 14.18 14.92
C LEU A 308 -18.36 14.46 16.17
N ARG A 309 -18.17 13.72 17.27
CA ARG A 309 -18.83 14.01 18.56
C ARG A 309 -18.45 15.39 19.07
N PHE A 310 -17.20 15.78 18.90
CA PHE A 310 -16.76 17.13 19.23
C PHE A 310 -17.41 18.17 18.32
N SER A 311 -17.40 17.93 17.01
CA SER A 311 -18.05 18.80 16.03
C SER A 311 -19.54 18.96 16.31
N ALA A 312 -20.24 17.90 16.72
CA ALA A 312 -21.65 17.92 17.05
C ALA A 312 -21.95 18.46 18.48
N SER A 313 -20.96 18.57 19.35
CA SER A 313 -21.20 18.92 20.76
C SER A 313 -21.69 20.36 20.92
N GLY A 314 -22.88 20.54 21.49
CA GLY A 314 -23.36 21.84 21.96
C GLY A 314 -22.82 22.19 23.36
N GLY A 315 -22.86 23.47 23.74
CA GLY A 315 -22.67 23.89 25.13
C GLY A 315 -23.82 23.35 26.01
N HIS A 316 -23.52 22.42 26.91
CA HIS A 316 -24.51 21.91 27.87
C HIS A 316 -24.57 22.82 29.09
N GLY A 317 -25.75 23.39 29.37
CA GLY A 317 -26.02 24.18 30.57
C GLY A 317 -25.30 25.54 30.57
N GLU A 318 -26.05 26.61 30.80
CA GLU A 318 -25.56 27.97 31.11
C GLU A 318 -24.24 28.40 30.42
N GLY A 319 -24.18 28.25 29.09
CA GLY A 319 -23.20 28.95 28.26
C GLY A 319 -21.75 28.45 28.32
N ARG A 320 -21.47 27.18 28.68
CA ARG A 320 -20.09 26.64 28.64
C ARG A 320 -19.94 25.44 27.70
N PHE A 321 -18.94 25.54 26.82
CA PHE A 321 -18.44 24.42 26.02
C PHE A 321 -17.52 23.53 26.87
N VAL A 322 -17.76 22.21 26.90
CA VAL A 322 -16.96 21.24 27.67
C VAL A 322 -16.35 20.19 26.73
N PRO A 323 -15.08 20.35 26.33
CA PRO A 323 -14.40 19.46 25.38
C PRO A 323 -14.39 17.99 25.81
N GLN A 324 -14.27 17.70 27.11
CA GLN A 324 -14.16 16.34 27.64
C GLN A 324 -15.43 15.51 27.41
N LEU A 325 -16.60 16.17 27.37
CA LEU A 325 -17.88 15.52 27.10
C LEU A 325 -18.07 15.12 25.63
N ALA A 326 -17.17 15.54 24.73
CA ALA A 326 -17.20 15.13 23.33
C ALA A 326 -16.44 13.82 23.05
N LEU A 327 -15.67 13.33 24.02
CA LEU A 327 -14.86 12.11 23.86
C LEU A 327 -15.67 10.84 24.17
N GLN A 328 -16.86 10.99 24.75
CA GLN A 328 -17.74 9.89 25.10
C GLN A 328 -19.10 10.04 24.43
N PRO A 329 -19.75 8.92 24.08
CA PRO A 329 -21.13 8.96 23.66
C PRO A 329 -22.00 9.59 24.74
N ARG A 330 -22.82 10.58 24.36
CA ARG A 330 -23.62 11.39 25.31
C ARG A 330 -25.01 10.83 25.48
N ASP A 331 -25.78 10.91 24.40
CA ASP A 331 -27.20 10.57 24.33
C ASP A 331 -27.53 10.08 22.92
N PRO A 332 -28.64 9.36 22.73
CA PRO A 332 -29.01 8.82 21.43
C PRO A 332 -29.14 9.88 20.32
N ALA A 333 -29.62 11.08 20.63
CA ALA A 333 -29.79 12.14 19.63
C ALA A 333 -28.44 12.70 19.16
N GLY A 334 -27.48 12.89 20.08
CA GLY A 334 -26.12 13.29 19.77
C GLY A 334 -25.36 12.25 18.95
N GLU A 335 -25.48 10.96 19.30
CA GLU A 335 -24.87 9.88 18.53
C GLU A 335 -25.53 9.68 17.15
N LEU A 336 -26.84 9.91 17.05
CA LEU A 336 -27.55 9.92 15.77
C LEU A 336 -27.05 11.05 14.87
N ALA A 337 -26.80 12.24 15.42
CA ALA A 337 -26.22 13.36 14.68
C ALA A 337 -24.79 13.04 14.19
N VAL A 338 -23.98 12.38 15.02
CA VAL A 338 -22.63 11.94 14.66
C VAL A 338 -22.65 10.90 13.54
N ALA A 339 -23.55 9.90 13.63
CA ALA A 339 -23.71 8.88 12.59
C ALA A 339 -24.14 9.52 11.25
N LYS A 340 -25.12 10.44 11.28
CA LYS A 340 -25.54 11.20 10.09
C LYS A 340 -24.41 12.01 9.49
N ALA A 341 -23.63 12.72 10.31
CA ALA A 341 -22.50 13.50 9.84
C ALA A 341 -21.40 12.62 9.23
N PHE A 342 -21.11 11.46 9.84
CA PHE A 342 -20.18 10.49 9.28
C PHE A 342 -20.64 9.95 7.93
N ARG A 343 -21.92 9.57 7.84
CA ARG A 343 -22.54 9.11 6.59
C ARG A 343 -22.43 10.15 5.49
N LEU A 344 -22.81 11.39 5.77
CA LEU A 344 -22.77 12.49 4.81
C LEU A 344 -21.33 12.78 4.34
N ALA A 345 -20.34 12.68 5.22
CA ALA A 345 -18.94 12.84 4.84
C ALA A 345 -18.46 11.71 3.91
N CYS A 346 -18.87 10.46 4.16
CA CYS A 346 -18.54 9.33 3.29
C CYS A 346 -19.27 9.42 1.93
N GLU A 347 -20.55 9.83 1.93
CA GLU A 347 -21.32 10.09 0.69
C GLU A 347 -20.70 11.24 -0.11
N ALA A 348 -20.29 12.33 0.55
CA ALA A 348 -19.58 13.42 -0.12
C ALA A 348 -18.24 12.98 -0.71
N ALA A 349 -17.51 12.08 -0.04
CA ALA A 349 -16.30 11.49 -0.60
C ALA A 349 -16.60 10.62 -1.84
N LEU A 350 -17.67 9.80 -1.82
CA LEU A 350 -18.12 9.03 -2.97
C LEU A 350 -18.50 9.93 -4.15
N ASP A 351 -19.16 11.07 -3.90
CA ASP A 351 -19.57 12.03 -4.93
C ASP A 351 -18.40 12.72 -5.65
N THR A 352 -17.18 12.64 -5.10
CA THR A 352 -15.98 13.15 -5.78
C THR A 352 -15.51 12.26 -6.92
N PHE A 353 -15.91 10.98 -6.93
CA PHE A 353 -15.55 10.03 -7.99
C PHE A 353 -16.46 10.24 -9.21
N PRO A 354 -15.90 10.26 -10.44
CA PRO A 354 -16.69 10.45 -11.66
C PRO A 354 -17.53 9.23 -12.04
N THR A 355 -17.28 8.07 -11.41
CA THR A 355 -17.97 6.80 -11.68
C THR A 355 -18.45 6.16 -10.38
N SER A 356 -19.57 5.47 -10.45
CA SER A 356 -20.09 4.63 -9.36
C SER A 356 -19.26 3.36 -9.16
N LEU A 357 -19.42 2.69 -8.01
CA LEU A 357 -18.76 1.40 -7.74
C LEU A 357 -19.17 0.34 -8.79
N ALA A 358 -20.46 0.24 -9.10
CA ALA A 358 -20.98 -0.74 -10.06
C ALA A 358 -20.46 -0.53 -11.49
N GLU A 359 -20.27 0.72 -11.92
CA GLU A 359 -19.65 1.03 -13.22
C GLU A 359 -18.20 0.56 -13.28
N ASP A 360 -17.42 0.80 -12.21
CA ASP A 360 -16.03 0.37 -12.16
C ASP A 360 -15.89 -1.16 -12.11
N GLU A 361 -16.73 -1.85 -11.36
CA GLU A 361 -16.80 -3.31 -11.39
C GLU A 361 -17.19 -3.84 -12.79
N SER A 362 -18.04 -3.11 -13.51
CA SER A 362 -18.36 -3.41 -14.91
C SER A 362 -17.14 -3.24 -15.81
N PHE A 363 -16.36 -2.17 -15.66
CA PHE A 363 -15.14 -1.96 -16.45
C PHE A 363 -14.10 -3.06 -16.22
N LEU A 364 -13.95 -3.56 -14.99
CA LEU A 364 -13.04 -4.68 -14.70
C LEU A 364 -13.42 -5.97 -15.45
N ARG A 365 -14.70 -6.15 -15.81
CA ARG A 365 -15.17 -7.29 -16.61
C ARG A 365 -14.93 -7.14 -18.12
N GLN A 366 -14.56 -5.95 -18.60
CA GLN A 366 -14.44 -5.63 -20.03
C GLN A 366 -13.03 -5.86 -20.61
N GLY A 367 -12.09 -6.42 -19.84
CA GLY A 367 -10.75 -6.75 -20.33
C GLY A 367 -9.86 -5.53 -20.54
N LEU A 368 -9.63 -4.76 -19.48
CA LEU A 368 -8.72 -3.61 -19.49
C LEU A 368 -7.25 -4.06 -19.57
N ASN A 369 -6.37 -3.20 -20.12
CA ASN A 369 -4.93 -3.39 -19.97
C ASN A 369 -4.50 -3.24 -18.49
N GLN A 370 -3.29 -3.71 -18.15
CA GLN A 370 -2.83 -3.76 -16.74
C GLN A 370 -2.82 -2.39 -16.05
N ALA A 371 -2.31 -1.35 -16.72
CA ALA A 371 -2.27 0.01 -16.16
C ALA A 371 -3.67 0.54 -15.83
N MET A 372 -4.61 0.39 -16.78
CA MET A 372 -6.00 0.76 -16.59
C MET A 372 -6.68 -0.09 -15.52
N MET A 373 -6.40 -1.38 -15.48
CA MET A 373 -6.93 -2.29 -14.46
C MET A 373 -6.46 -1.89 -13.06
N GLY A 374 -5.19 -1.50 -12.88
CA GLY A 374 -4.67 -0.98 -11.62
C GLY A 374 -5.41 0.27 -11.15
N LEU A 375 -5.65 1.23 -12.05
CA LEU A 375 -6.42 2.45 -11.78
C LEU A 375 -7.84 2.13 -11.32
N VAL A 376 -8.56 1.30 -12.09
CA VAL A 376 -9.95 0.95 -11.76
C VAL A 376 -10.02 0.16 -10.45
N ARG A 377 -9.10 -0.78 -10.21
CA ARG A 377 -9.04 -1.53 -8.95
C ARG A 377 -8.82 -0.61 -7.75
N MET A 378 -7.97 0.42 -7.87
CA MET A 378 -7.76 1.39 -6.80
C MET A 378 -9.07 2.11 -6.45
N ARG A 379 -9.81 2.60 -7.47
CA ARG A 379 -11.11 3.25 -7.26
C ARG A 379 -12.15 2.31 -6.66
N VAL A 380 -12.21 1.07 -7.11
CA VAL A 380 -13.09 0.04 -6.54
C VAL A 380 -12.78 -0.17 -5.07
N SER A 381 -11.50 -0.31 -4.72
CA SER A 381 -11.06 -0.51 -3.33
C SER A 381 -11.51 0.65 -2.43
N GLU A 382 -11.21 1.90 -2.80
CA GLU A 382 -11.59 3.08 -2.02
C GLU A 382 -13.12 3.23 -1.90
N LYS A 383 -13.85 3.09 -3.02
CA LYS A 383 -15.33 3.18 -3.02
C LYS A 383 -15.97 2.08 -2.19
N ALA A 384 -15.44 0.86 -2.23
CA ALA A 384 -15.95 -0.24 -1.41
C ALA A 384 -15.80 0.05 0.09
N VAL A 385 -14.70 0.67 0.52
CA VAL A 385 -14.51 1.12 1.91
C VAL A 385 -15.56 2.17 2.29
N LEU A 386 -15.76 3.18 1.43
CA LEU A 386 -16.73 4.24 1.67
C LEU A 386 -18.18 3.71 1.71
N HIS A 387 -18.56 2.81 0.81
CA HIS A 387 -19.88 2.17 0.83
C HIS A 387 -20.12 1.40 2.14
N ARG A 388 -19.12 0.63 2.61
CA ARG A 388 -19.21 -0.05 3.92
C ARG A 388 -19.35 0.95 5.07
N ALA A 389 -18.61 2.05 5.04
CA ALA A 389 -18.71 3.10 6.05
C ALA A 389 -20.10 3.77 6.07
N VAL A 390 -20.71 3.99 4.90
CA VAL A 390 -22.09 4.49 4.77
C VAL A 390 -23.10 3.51 5.33
N GLU A 391 -22.99 2.22 5.01
CA GLU A 391 -23.90 1.19 5.54
C GLU A 391 -23.80 1.06 7.05
N PHE A 392 -22.59 1.11 7.60
CA PHE A 392 -22.36 1.16 9.04
C PHE A 392 -23.00 2.38 9.69
N ALA A 393 -22.85 3.57 9.11
CA ALA A 393 -23.49 4.75 9.64
C ALA A 393 -25.02 4.61 9.64
N ARG A 394 -25.61 4.05 8.56
CA ARG A 394 -27.05 3.76 8.46
C ARG A 394 -27.53 2.75 9.50
N SER A 395 -26.73 1.74 9.83
CA SER A 395 -27.11 0.77 10.86
C SER A 395 -27.12 1.39 12.26
N ILE A 396 -26.20 2.31 12.56
CA ILE A 396 -26.26 3.14 13.78
C ILE A 396 -27.51 4.01 13.76
N GLU A 397 -27.80 4.69 12.64
CA GLU A 397 -28.98 5.56 12.53
C GLU A 397 -30.28 4.79 12.78
N SER A 398 -30.44 3.61 12.18
CA SER A 398 -31.61 2.75 12.38
C SER A 398 -31.71 2.27 13.83
N PHE A 399 -30.59 1.80 14.41
CA PHE A 399 -30.56 1.32 15.78
C PHE A 399 -30.96 2.41 16.79
N LEU A 400 -30.47 3.63 16.60
CA LEU A 400 -30.79 4.76 17.49
C LEU A 400 -32.19 5.34 17.25
N ALA A 401 -32.73 5.26 16.03
CA ALA A 401 -34.09 5.68 15.73
C ALA A 401 -35.14 4.81 16.46
N ASP A 402 -34.90 3.50 16.57
CA ASP A 402 -35.77 2.58 17.33
C ASP A 402 -35.78 2.89 18.84
N TRP A 403 -34.69 3.50 19.35
CA TRP A 403 -34.53 3.85 20.77
C TRP A 403 -35.31 5.12 21.16
N GLU A 404 -35.65 6.00 20.23
CA GLU A 404 -36.52 7.15 20.52
C GLU A 404 -37.97 6.75 20.83
N VAL A 405 -38.38 5.52 20.47
CA VAL A 405 -39.78 5.07 20.52
C VAL A 405 -40.14 4.34 21.83
N GLY A 406 -39.17 3.93 22.67
CA GLY A 406 -39.41 2.99 23.79
C GLY A 406 -38.77 3.32 25.14
N GLY A 407 -39.29 4.30 25.89
CA GLY A 407 -38.96 4.58 27.31
C GLY A 407 -37.52 5.07 27.57
N SER A 408 -37.23 5.68 28.75
CA SER A 408 -35.98 6.43 29.08
C SER A 408 -34.71 5.82 28.45
N PRO A 409 -34.30 6.32 27.26
CA PRO A 409 -33.19 5.74 26.50
C PRO A 409 -31.82 5.95 27.17
N SER A 410 -31.75 6.95 28.07
CA SER A 410 -30.54 7.40 28.74
C SER A 410 -29.99 6.38 29.75
N ASP A 411 -30.85 5.68 30.49
CA ASP A 411 -30.42 4.77 31.56
C ASP A 411 -29.84 3.44 31.02
N ARG A 412 -30.42 2.91 29.92
CA ARG A 412 -29.89 1.71 29.23
C ARG A 412 -28.62 2.02 28.45
N PHE A 413 -28.55 3.19 27.81
CA PHE A 413 -27.34 3.66 27.16
C PHE A 413 -26.22 3.80 28.19
N ALA A 414 -26.47 4.48 29.32
CA ALA A 414 -25.54 4.60 30.42
C ALA A 414 -25.09 3.22 30.97
N SER A 415 -26.01 2.26 31.13
CA SER A 415 -25.69 0.89 31.56
C SER A 415 -24.76 0.13 30.59
N LEU A 416 -24.89 0.34 29.27
CA LEU A 416 -24.00 -0.25 28.25
C LEU A 416 -22.62 0.42 28.25
N MET A 417 -22.55 1.73 28.53
CA MET A 417 -21.31 2.50 28.50
C MET A 417 -20.45 2.39 29.77
N VAL A 418 -21.00 1.92 30.90
CA VAL A 418 -20.30 1.80 32.19
C VAL A 418 -19.28 0.63 32.22
N GLY A 419 -19.39 -0.35 31.32
CA GLY A 419 -18.54 -1.54 31.32
C GLY A 419 -17.27 -1.45 30.48
N ALA A 420 -16.31 -0.59 30.83
CA ALA A 420 -14.89 -0.58 30.39
C ALA A 420 -14.56 -0.54 28.88
N GLU A 421 -13.54 0.25 28.50
CA GLU A 421 -13.04 0.41 27.12
C GLU A 421 -12.88 -0.88 26.32
N GLY A 422 -12.53 -2.00 26.97
CA GLY A 422 -12.41 -3.31 26.35
C GLY A 422 -13.73 -3.94 25.89
N ALA A 423 -14.88 -3.64 26.49
CA ALA A 423 -16.18 -4.12 26.00
C ALA A 423 -16.70 -3.26 24.84
N ARG A 424 -16.37 -1.95 24.83
CA ARG A 424 -16.68 -1.03 23.73
C ARG A 424 -15.89 -1.36 22.45
N ARG A 425 -14.60 -1.66 22.60
CA ARG A 425 -13.75 -2.16 21.52
C ARG A 425 -14.22 -3.53 21.02
N ARG A 426 -14.50 -4.48 21.92
CA ARG A 426 -15.10 -5.77 21.58
C ARG A 426 -16.49 -5.64 20.95
N TRP A 427 -17.29 -4.64 21.32
CA TRP A 427 -18.58 -4.39 20.68
C TRP A 427 -18.39 -3.87 19.25
N LEU A 428 -17.51 -2.89 19.01
CA LEU A 428 -17.21 -2.44 17.64
C LEU A 428 -16.55 -3.54 16.80
N GLU A 429 -15.60 -4.30 17.35
CA GLU A 429 -14.93 -5.42 16.68
C GLU A 429 -15.91 -6.57 16.40
N ALA A 430 -16.71 -6.99 17.39
CA ALA A 430 -17.72 -8.03 17.21
C ALA A 430 -18.87 -7.57 16.32
N TRP A 431 -19.24 -6.28 16.34
CA TRP A 431 -20.28 -5.74 15.48
C TRP A 431 -19.78 -5.58 14.03
N TRP A 432 -18.52 -5.18 13.82
CA TRP A 432 -17.88 -5.19 12.50
C TRP A 432 -17.65 -6.61 11.97
N SER A 433 -17.30 -7.56 12.85
CA SER A 433 -17.16 -8.98 12.51
C SER A 433 -18.51 -9.64 12.24
N ASP A 434 -19.55 -9.38 13.03
CA ASP A 434 -20.89 -9.96 12.87
C ASP A 434 -21.64 -9.32 11.69
N ILE A 435 -21.50 -8.01 11.45
CA ILE A 435 -21.99 -7.36 10.22
C ILE A 435 -21.18 -7.82 9.02
N GLY A 436 -19.85 -7.91 9.13
CA GLY A 436 -18.98 -8.44 8.07
C GLY A 436 -19.34 -9.88 7.69
N GLU A 437 -19.54 -10.76 8.67
CA GLU A 437 -19.98 -12.15 8.45
C GLU A 437 -21.41 -12.22 7.89
N ARG A 438 -22.34 -11.38 8.36
CA ARG A 438 -23.72 -11.33 7.83
C ARG A 438 -23.81 -10.74 6.43
N LEU A 439 -22.93 -9.81 6.06
CA LEU A 439 -22.83 -9.24 4.71
C LEU A 439 -22.10 -10.18 3.73
N ILE A 440 -21.05 -10.89 4.19
CA ILE A 440 -20.42 -11.98 3.42
C ILE A 440 -21.44 -13.09 3.14
N ALA A 441 -22.23 -13.47 4.15
CA ALA A 441 -23.32 -14.44 3.98
C ALA A 441 -24.47 -13.96 3.06
N ALA A 442 -24.65 -12.65 2.92
CA ALA A 442 -25.64 -12.04 2.03
C ALA A 442 -25.15 -11.84 0.58
N SER A 443 -23.84 -11.95 0.35
CA SER A 443 -23.20 -11.80 -0.98
C SER A 443 -22.80 -13.13 -1.62
N ASP A 444 -23.02 -14.26 -0.93
CA ASP A 444 -22.84 -15.60 -1.48
C ASP A 444 -24.15 -16.07 -2.15
N PRO A 445 -24.22 -16.15 -3.50
CA PRO A 445 -25.38 -16.73 -4.15
C PRO A 445 -25.33 -18.23 -3.90
N LYS A 446 -26.02 -18.71 -2.86
CA LYS A 446 -26.30 -20.15 -2.74
C LYS A 446 -26.81 -20.63 -4.10
N PRO A 447 -26.21 -21.66 -4.72
CA PRO A 447 -26.77 -22.24 -5.92
C PRO A 447 -28.16 -22.75 -5.54
N SER A 448 -29.20 -22.22 -6.19
CA SER A 448 -30.55 -22.73 -6.03
C SER A 448 -30.53 -24.20 -6.45
N MET A 449 -30.67 -25.10 -5.49
CA MET A 449 -31.12 -26.46 -5.78
C MET A 449 -32.54 -26.35 -6.33
N ALA A 450 -32.67 -26.60 -7.63
CA ALA A 450 -33.84 -27.19 -8.26
C ALA A 450 -33.35 -27.99 -9.47
#